data_AF-A0A094JUJ1-F1
#
_entry.id   AF-A0A094JUJ1-F1
#
_cell.length_a   1.000
_cell.length_b   1.000
_cell.length_c   1.000
_cell.angle_alpha   90.00
_cell.angle_beta   90.00
_cell.angle_gamma   90.00
#
_symmetry.space_group_name_H-M   'P 1'
#
loop_
_entity.id
_entity.type
_entity.pdbx_description
1 polymer ?
#
loop_
_entity_poly.entity_id
_entity_poly.type
_entity_poly.pdbx_seq_one_letter_code
_entity_poly.pdbx_strand_id
1 'polypeptide(L)' 'MYKDIATPTRTKEILEKYGFSFKKSLGQNFLIEPNILHRIVDFAQLSERTGVIEIGPGIGALTEQLARRAKKKSGRI' A
#
# COMPACT_ATOMS: atom_id res chain seq x y z
N MET A 1 -1.85 -10.38 14.24
CA MET A 1 -1.87 -10.15 12.78
C MET A 1 -1.99 -8.65 12.56
N TYR A 2 -1.02 -7.99 11.90
CA TYR A 2 -1.15 -6.56 11.61
C TYR A 2 -2.31 -6.36 10.62
N LYS A 3 -3.23 -5.44 10.93
CA LYS A 3 -4.30 -5.03 10.02
C LYS A 3 -3.71 -4.20 8.89
N ASP A 4 -4.09 -4.49 7.64
CA ASP A 4 -3.64 -3.73 6.47
C ASP A 4 -3.97 -2.24 6.63
N ILE A 5 -3.09 -1.39 6.10
CA ILE A 5 -3.29 0.07 6.09
C ILE A 5 -4.59 0.44 5.35
N ALA A 6 -4.88 -0.29 4.28
CA ALA A 6 -5.99 -0.06 3.37
C ALA A 6 -7.35 -0.54 3.90
N THR A 7 -7.69 -0.21 5.13
CA THR A 7 -9.05 -0.34 5.64
C THR A 7 -9.56 1.03 6.10
N PRO A 8 -10.87 1.33 6.01
CA PRO A 8 -11.39 2.66 6.35
C PRO A 8 -11.02 3.08 7.78
N THR A 9 -11.20 2.17 8.74
CA THR A 9 -10.87 2.41 10.16
C THR A 9 -9.38 2.68 10.34
N ARG A 10 -8.51 1.80 9.80
CA ARG A 10 -7.06 1.94 9.99
C ARG A 10 -6.50 3.17 9.31
N THR A 11 -7.01 3.50 8.12
CA THR A 11 -6.67 4.73 7.41
C THR A 11 -7.02 5.95 8.26
N LYS A 12 -8.23 6.01 8.82
CA LYS A 12 -8.66 7.11 9.70
C LYS A 12 -7.78 7.23 10.95
N GLU A 13 -7.50 6.11 11.62
CA GLU A 13 -6.61 6.07 12.79
C GLU A 13 -5.22 6.64 12.49
N ILE A 14 -4.62 6.26 11.35
CA ILE A 14 -3.30 6.74 10.95
C ILE A 14 -3.35 8.25 10.67
N LEU A 15 -4.35 8.73 9.94
CA LEU A 15 -4.50 10.15 9.62
C LEU A 15 -4.66 10.99 10.90
N GLU A 16 -5.51 10.56 11.83
CA GLU A 16 -5.72 11.24 13.11
C GLU A 16 -4.46 11.24 13.96
N LYS A 17 -3.78 10.08 14.08
CA LYS A 17 -2.56 9.93 14.89
C LYS A 17 -1.44 10.86 14.47
N TYR A 18 -1.28 11.08 13.16
CA TYR A 18 -0.20 11.93 12.62
C TYR A 18 -0.68 13.35 12.28
N GLY A 19 -1.91 13.72 12.64
CA GLY A 19 -2.48 15.03 12.34
C GLY A 19 -2.55 15.32 10.84
N PHE A 20 -2.66 14.28 10.02
CA PHE A 20 -2.64 14.42 8.57
C PHE A 20 -4.05 14.63 8.04
N SER A 21 -4.27 15.78 7.39
CA SER A 21 -5.51 16.09 6.68
C SER A 21 -5.31 15.94 5.17
N PHE A 22 -6.32 15.42 4.47
CA PHE A 22 -6.32 15.38 3.02
C PHE A 22 -6.21 16.78 2.40
N LYS A 23 -5.25 16.98 1.50
CA LYS A 23 -5.20 18.16 0.65
C LYS A 23 -5.87 17.85 -0.69
N LYS A 24 -7.17 18.11 -0.81
CA LYS A 24 -7.93 17.91 -2.06
C LYS A 24 -7.32 18.66 -3.25
N SER A 25 -6.74 19.84 -3.02
CA SER A 25 -6.03 20.62 -4.04
C SER A 25 -4.81 19.90 -4.63
N LEU A 26 -4.24 18.92 -3.91
CA LEU A 26 -3.15 18.08 -4.39
C LEU A 26 -3.63 16.75 -4.98
N GLY A 27 -4.95 16.55 -5.15
CA GLY A 27 -5.51 15.33 -5.73
C GLY A 27 -5.37 14.07 -4.86
N GLN A 28 -5.11 14.21 -3.55
CA GLN A 28 -4.89 13.07 -2.65
C GLN A 28 -6.17 12.26 -2.43
N ASN A 29 -6.18 11.01 -2.92
CA ASN A 29 -7.21 10.00 -2.67
C ASN A 29 -6.53 8.71 -2.21
N PHE A 30 -6.97 8.11 -1.10
CA PHE A 30 -6.35 6.88 -0.56
C PHE A 30 -7.17 5.64 -0.88
N LEU A 31 -6.47 4.56 -1.22
CA LEU A 31 -7.04 3.24 -1.40
C LEU A 31 -7.36 2.62 -0.03
N ILE A 32 -8.62 2.26 0.18
CA ILE A 32 -9.16 1.74 1.45
C ILE A 32 -9.79 0.35 1.32
N GLU A 33 -9.53 -0.34 0.19
CA GLU A 33 -10.04 -1.67 -0.09
C GLU A 33 -8.86 -2.62 -0.41
N PRO A 34 -8.52 -3.57 0.49
CA PRO A 34 -7.36 -4.44 0.32
C PRO A 34 -7.40 -5.28 -0.94
N ASN A 35 -8.60 -5.75 -1.34
CA ASN A 35 -8.76 -6.59 -2.53
C ASN A 35 -8.43 -5.84 -3.84
N ILE A 36 -8.60 -4.52 -3.88
CA ILE A 36 -8.20 -3.71 -5.03
C ILE A 36 -6.66 -3.65 -5.10
N LEU A 37 -5.99 -3.48 -3.96
CA LEU A 37 -4.54 -3.46 -3.91
C LEU A 37 -3.93 -4.80 -4.34
N HIS A 38 -4.48 -5.92 -3.87
CA HIS A 38 -4.01 -7.24 -4.28
C HIS A 38 -4.11 -7.41 -5.81
N ARG A 39 -5.24 -7.01 -6.41
CA ARG A 39 -5.43 -7.04 -7.87
C ARG A 39 -4.43 -6.17 -8.62
N ILE A 40 -4.14 -4.95 -8.13
CA ILE A 40 -3.12 -4.07 -8.73
C ILE A 40 -1.75 -4.76 -8.71
N VAL A 41 -1.36 -5.31 -7.56
CA VAL A 41 -0.06 -5.99 -7.39
C VAL A 41 0.04 -7.26 -8.23
N ASP A 42 -1.05 -8.03 -8.35
CA ASP A 42 -1.12 -9.23 -9.19
C ASP A 42 -1.00 -8.88 -10.68
N PHE A 43 -1.69 -7.82 -11.12
CA PHE A 43 -1.61 -7.34 -12.50
C PHE A 43 -0.22 -6.80 -12.86
N ALA A 44 0.51 -6.25 -11.89
CA ALA A 44 1.87 -5.78 -12.08
C ALA A 44 2.91 -6.90 -12.29
N GLN A 45 2.52 -8.18 -12.14
CA GLN A 45 3.35 -9.37 -12.43
C GLN A 45 4.76 -9.30 -11.81
N LEU A 46 4.84 -8.77 -10.60
CA LEU A 46 6.10 -8.53 -9.91
C LEU A 46 6.78 -9.84 -9.51
N SER A 47 8.11 -9.87 -9.64
CA SER A 47 8.98 -10.91 -9.11
C SER A 47 9.86 -10.36 -7.99
N GLU A 48 10.59 -11.24 -7.30
CA GLU A 48 11.54 -10.86 -6.24
C GLU A 48 12.75 -10.07 -6.75
N ARG A 49 12.96 -10.08 -8.07
CA ARG A 49 14.03 -9.32 -8.74
C ARG A 49 13.52 -7.97 -9.25
N THR A 50 12.24 -7.67 -9.09
CA THR A 50 11.62 -6.46 -9.61
C THR A 50 11.80 -5.31 -8.62
N GLY A 51 12.54 -4.28 -9.03
CA GLY A 51 12.52 -2.97 -8.37
C GLY A 51 11.26 -2.20 -8.75
N VAL A 52 10.59 -1.58 -7.78
CA VAL A 52 9.36 -0.81 -8.02
C VAL A 52 9.60 0.65 -7.69
N ILE A 53 9.18 1.53 -8.61
CA ILE A 53 9.09 2.98 -8.37
C ILE A 53 7.61 3.31 -8.23
N GLU A 54 7.24 3.84 -7.06
CA GLU A 54 5.87 4.30 -6.77
C GLU A 54 5.84 5.83 -6.73
N ILE A 55 4.88 6.42 -7.45
CA ILE A 55 4.64 7.86 -7.45
C ILE A 55 3.37 8.14 -6.63
N GLY A 56 3.51 8.96 -5.59
CA GLY A 56 2.39 9.31 -4.72
C GLY A 56 1.96 8.18 -3.77
N PRO A 57 2.85 7.69 -2.88
CA PRO A 57 2.56 6.55 -2.00
C PRO A 57 1.44 6.81 -0.97
N GLY A 58 1.09 8.08 -0.75
CA GLY A 58 0.07 8.47 0.22
C GLY A 58 0.44 8.01 1.63
N ILE A 59 -0.46 7.27 2.27
CA ILE A 59 -0.23 6.64 3.59
C ILE A 59 0.49 5.30 3.52
N GLY A 60 0.95 4.87 2.33
CA GLY A 60 1.72 3.65 2.13
C GLY A 60 0.89 2.38 1.92
N ALA A 61 -0.40 2.50 1.61
CA ALA A 61 -1.31 1.36 1.42
C ALA A 61 -0.86 0.43 0.28
N LEU A 62 -0.51 0.99 -0.89
CA LEU A 62 0.00 0.23 -2.02
C LEU A 62 1.47 -0.17 -1.82
N THR A 63 2.28 0.75 -1.27
CA THR A 63 3.67 0.47 -0.88
C THR A 63 3.78 -0.78 0.00
N GLU A 64 2.90 -0.97 0.98
CA GLU A 64 2.86 -2.14 1.84
C GLU A 64 2.68 -3.44 1.04
N GLN A 65 1.75 -3.46 0.09
CA GLN A 65 1.44 -4.65 -0.71
C GLN A 65 2.54 -4.94 -1.74
N LEU A 66 3.09 -3.89 -2.37
CA LEU A 66 4.25 -3.99 -3.26
C LEU A 66 5.45 -4.58 -2.53
N ALA A 67 5.76 -4.06 -1.34
CA ALA A 67 6.88 -4.54 -0.53
C ALA A 67 6.70 -6.02 -0.14
N ARG A 68 5.48 -6.44 0.24
CA ARG A 68 5.19 -7.84 0.55
C ARG A 68 5.40 -8.78 -0.63
N ARG A 69 5.08 -8.35 -1.86
CA ARG A 69 5.27 -9.15 -3.08
C ARG A 69 6.72 -9.19 -3.53
N ALA A 70 7.41 -8.04 -3.52
CA ALA A 70 8.81 -7.94 -3.91
C ALA A 70 9.77 -8.60 -2.90
N LYS A 71 9.42 -8.64 -1.60
CA LYS A 71 10.18 -9.33 -0.54
C LYS A 71 9.73 -10.77 -0.24
N LYS A 72 8.73 -11.32 -0.94
CA LYS A 72 8.41 -12.76 -0.75
C LYS A 72 9.73 -13.52 -0.99
N LYS A 73 10.07 -14.48 -0.13
CA LYS A 73 11.34 -15.22 -0.23
C LYS A 73 11.14 -16.41 -1.17
N SER A 74 11.85 -16.46 -2.29
CA SER A 74 12.01 -17.63 -3.11
C SER A 74 13.19 -18.41 -2.53
N GLY A 75 12.89 -19.59 -2.02
CA GLY A 75 13.87 -20.54 -1.50
C GLY A 75 14.14 -20.39 0.00
N ARG A 76 13.57 -21.32 0.78
CA ARG A 76 14.37 -21.96 1.84
C ARG A 76 15.44 -22.76 1.10
N ILE A 77 16.70 -22.47 1.40
CA ILE A 77 17.81 -23.41 1.18
C ILE A 77 17.54 -24.66 2.03
#